data_AF-A0A7C2XG55-F1
#
_entry.id   AF-A0A7C2XG55-F1
#
_cell.length_a   1.000
_cell.length_b   1.000
_cell.length_c   1.000
_cell.angle_alpha   90.00
_cell.angle_beta   90.00
_cell.angle_gamma   90.00
#
_symmetry.space_group_name_H-M   'P 1'
#
loop_
_entity.id
_entity.type
_entity.pdbx_description
1 polymer ?
#
loop_
_entity_poly.entity_id
_entity_poly.type
_entity_poly.pdbx_seq_one_letter_code
_entity_poly.pdbx_strand_id
1 'polypeptide(L)'
;MSERGAICLVSGGVDSVTCLYYVKHLVKPRDLKIIFCNYGQRTFEEEEYCIKKIANLLNAELKIIDLRWLGEISTSLLTKKDIEIPETKIEELFDQEKARSRILRWWDPCRNAILILVALAHAESLDIKYGIKYDVYIGIRRETPVAMKDNTPEFIEIMNKLVEHATHYGGYKIHAPLITLDKDKVVKLGEELKVPWKYTYSCYRGGLGFAEVEGEKIPIHCGWCSNCRRRMLAFKEANIKDPSYYFKNSIK
;
A
#
# COMPACT_ATOMS: atom_id res chain seq x y z
N MET A 1 -17.99 -9.24 -16.12
CA MET A 1 -17.92 -8.33 -14.96
C MET A 1 -18.41 -9.13 -13.76
N SER A 2 -17.73 -9.05 -12.63
CA SER A 2 -18.23 -9.68 -11.40
C SER A 2 -19.52 -8.99 -10.96
N GLU A 3 -20.48 -9.74 -10.42
CA GLU A 3 -21.69 -9.16 -9.80
C GLU A 3 -21.37 -8.40 -8.51
N ARG A 4 -20.22 -8.72 -7.90
CA ARG A 4 -19.73 -8.12 -6.67
C ARG A 4 -18.94 -6.84 -6.94
N GLY A 5 -19.02 -5.91 -6.01
CA GLY A 5 -18.15 -4.74 -5.97
C GLY A 5 -16.77 -5.08 -5.37
N ALA A 6 -15.83 -4.14 -5.47
CA ALA A 6 -14.52 -4.23 -4.84
C ALA A 6 -14.22 -2.96 -4.04
N ILE A 7 -13.75 -3.13 -2.81
CA ILE A 7 -13.13 -2.08 -2.01
C ILE A 7 -11.63 -2.37 -1.97
N CYS A 8 -10.83 -1.49 -2.57
CA CYS A 8 -9.37 -1.58 -2.52
C CYS A 8 -8.83 -0.69 -1.40
N LEU A 9 -8.04 -1.28 -0.50
CA LEU A 9 -7.21 -0.55 0.46
C LEU A 9 -5.93 -0.09 -0.25
N VAL A 10 -5.78 1.21 -0.44
CA VAL A 10 -4.71 1.78 -1.27
C VAL A 10 -3.95 2.85 -0.52
N SER A 11 -2.66 2.60 -0.27
CA SER A 11 -1.74 3.54 0.39
C SER A 11 -1.10 4.56 -0.56
N GLY A 12 -1.23 4.37 -1.88
CA GLY A 12 -0.53 5.18 -2.89
C GLY A 12 0.88 4.68 -3.23
N GLY A 13 1.33 3.57 -2.63
CA GLY A 13 2.60 2.92 -2.98
C GLY A 13 2.53 2.02 -4.21
N VAL A 14 3.68 1.53 -4.67
CA VAL A 14 3.82 0.62 -5.83
C VAL A 14 2.86 -0.56 -5.69
N ASP A 15 2.97 -1.31 -4.59
CA ASP A 15 2.22 -2.56 -4.42
C ASP A 15 0.71 -2.32 -4.34
N SER A 16 0.27 -1.30 -3.60
CA SER A 16 -1.16 -1.03 -3.41
C SER A 16 -1.83 -0.44 -4.66
N VAL A 17 -1.11 0.39 -5.42
CA VAL A 17 -1.61 0.91 -6.71
C VAL A 17 -1.60 -0.20 -7.78
N THR A 18 -0.58 -1.06 -7.82
CA THR A 18 -0.61 -2.24 -8.71
C THR A 18 -1.78 -3.15 -8.36
N CYS A 19 -2.08 -3.36 -7.08
CA CYS A 19 -3.25 -4.15 -6.65
C CYS A 19 -4.57 -3.52 -7.13
N LEU A 20 -4.71 -2.19 -7.03
CA LEU A 20 -5.88 -1.48 -7.54
C LEU A 20 -6.06 -1.68 -9.06
N TYR A 21 -4.98 -1.56 -9.82
CA TYR A 21 -4.99 -1.78 -11.27
C TYR A 21 -5.25 -3.25 -11.63
N TYR A 22 -4.72 -4.20 -10.85
CA TYR A 22 -5.04 -5.63 -10.97
C TYR A 22 -6.55 -5.85 -10.81
N VAL A 23 -7.16 -5.25 -9.78
CA VAL A 23 -8.60 -5.37 -9.55
C VAL A 23 -9.39 -4.74 -10.70
N LYS A 24 -9.02 -3.53 -11.12
CA LYS A 24 -9.69 -2.84 -12.23
C LYS A 24 -9.67 -3.66 -13.52
N HIS A 25 -8.52 -4.20 -13.89
CA HIS A 25 -8.30 -4.77 -15.21
C HIS A 25 -8.48 -6.28 -15.29
N LEU A 26 -8.21 -7.03 -14.22
CA LEU A 26 -8.27 -8.49 -14.23
C LEU A 26 -9.51 -9.01 -13.49
N VAL A 27 -9.87 -8.44 -12.33
CA VAL A 27 -11.10 -8.82 -11.60
C VAL A 27 -12.35 -8.22 -12.27
N LYS A 28 -12.26 -6.97 -12.72
CA LYS A 28 -13.36 -6.24 -13.40
C LYS A 28 -14.67 -6.28 -12.57
N PRO A 29 -14.66 -5.74 -11.33
CA PRO A 29 -15.83 -5.70 -10.46
C PRO A 29 -16.92 -4.79 -11.05
N ARG A 30 -18.16 -4.97 -10.58
CA ARG A 30 -19.28 -4.10 -10.95
C ARG A 30 -19.06 -2.65 -10.54
N ASP A 31 -18.50 -2.46 -9.35
CA ASP A 31 -18.14 -1.17 -8.78
C ASP A 31 -16.78 -1.27 -8.10
N LEU A 32 -15.99 -0.20 -8.19
CA LEU A 32 -14.63 -0.12 -7.66
C LEU A 32 -14.51 1.11 -6.76
N LYS A 33 -14.28 0.86 -5.47
CA LYS A 33 -14.08 1.88 -4.45
C LYS A 33 -12.66 1.81 -3.88
N ILE A 34 -12.14 2.96 -3.48
CA ILE A 34 -10.83 3.10 -2.88
C ILE A 34 -11.00 3.60 -1.46
N ILE A 35 -10.36 2.91 -0.51
CA ILE A 35 -10.17 3.40 0.85
C ILE A 35 -8.70 3.72 1.05
N PHE A 36 -8.44 4.96 1.45
CA PHE A 36 -7.14 5.42 1.95
C PHE A 36 -7.29 5.78 3.42
N CYS A 37 -6.35 5.38 4.26
CA CYS A 37 -6.43 5.62 5.70
C CYS A 37 -5.34 6.58 6.16
N ASN A 38 -5.74 7.62 6.89
CA ASN A 38 -4.85 8.51 7.61
C ASN A 38 -4.65 7.98 9.02
N TYR A 39 -3.56 7.28 9.27
CA TYR A 39 -3.19 6.81 10.62
C TYR A 39 -2.14 7.71 11.27
N GLY A 40 -2.01 8.97 10.81
CA GLY A 40 -1.02 9.92 11.31
C GLY A 40 0.37 9.73 10.71
N GLN A 41 0.48 8.99 9.60
CA GLN A 41 1.76 8.74 8.96
C GLN A 41 2.42 10.03 8.45
N ARG A 42 3.74 10.13 8.60
CA ARG A 42 4.56 11.26 8.12
C ARG A 42 4.54 11.45 6.60
N THR A 43 4.10 10.44 5.87
CA THR A 43 4.00 10.38 4.41
C THR A 43 2.62 10.75 3.89
N PHE A 44 1.69 11.14 4.79
CA PHE A 44 0.28 11.31 4.45
C PHE A 44 0.07 12.31 3.31
N GLU A 45 0.76 13.44 3.30
CA GLU A 45 0.57 14.48 2.27
C GLU A 45 0.95 13.98 0.87
N GLU A 46 2.09 13.31 0.74
CA GLU A 46 2.54 12.76 -0.54
C GLU A 46 1.69 11.55 -1.00
N GLU A 47 1.30 10.67 -0.06
CA GLU A 47 0.41 9.55 -0.31
C GLU A 47 -0.99 10.02 -0.73
N GLU A 48 -1.55 11.01 -0.04
CA GLU A 48 -2.86 11.58 -0.31
C GLU A 48 -2.90 12.23 -1.70
N TYR A 49 -1.84 12.96 -2.07
CA TYR A 49 -1.71 13.53 -3.40
C TYR A 49 -1.73 12.44 -4.48
N CYS A 50 -0.92 11.40 -4.31
CA CYS A 50 -0.85 10.27 -5.24
C CYS A 50 -2.21 9.59 -5.39
N ILE A 51 -2.87 9.26 -4.27
CA ILE A 51 -4.11 8.51 -4.33
C ILE A 51 -5.26 9.32 -4.92
N LYS A 52 -5.33 10.64 -4.67
CA LYS A 52 -6.29 11.52 -5.35
C LYS A 52 -6.09 11.53 -6.86
N LYS A 53 -4.84 11.58 -7.34
CA LYS A 53 -4.53 11.49 -8.78
C LYS A 53 -4.95 10.14 -9.36
N ILE A 54 -4.61 9.05 -8.70
CA ILE A 54 -4.98 7.69 -9.13
C ILE A 54 -6.49 7.49 -9.16
N ALA A 55 -7.21 7.91 -8.12
CA ALA A 55 -8.67 7.80 -8.04
C ALA A 55 -9.36 8.54 -9.21
N ASN A 56 -8.89 9.75 -9.51
CA ASN A 56 -9.37 10.54 -10.64
C ASN A 56 -9.11 9.85 -11.98
N LEU A 57 -7.90 9.29 -12.19
CA LEU A 57 -7.56 8.59 -13.44
C LEU A 57 -8.43 7.34 -13.67
N LEU A 58 -8.85 6.67 -12.60
CA LEU A 58 -9.70 5.47 -12.68
C LEU A 58 -11.20 5.77 -12.61
N ASN A 59 -11.57 7.03 -12.37
CA ASN A 59 -12.94 7.45 -12.02
C ASN A 59 -13.54 6.58 -10.90
N ALA A 60 -12.75 6.33 -9.85
CA ALA A 60 -13.13 5.51 -8.71
C ALA A 60 -13.43 6.37 -7.48
N GLU A 61 -14.45 6.02 -6.72
CA GLU A 61 -14.80 6.71 -5.49
C GLU A 61 -13.68 6.55 -4.46
N LEU A 62 -13.11 7.67 -4.00
CA LEU A 62 -12.08 7.70 -2.95
C LEU A 62 -12.70 8.10 -1.61
N LYS A 63 -12.53 7.25 -0.62
CA LYS A 63 -12.86 7.54 0.77
C LYS A 63 -11.59 7.59 1.62
N ILE A 64 -11.40 8.72 2.30
CA ILE A 64 -10.31 8.92 3.25
C ILE A 64 -10.86 8.67 4.66
N ILE A 65 -10.28 7.71 5.38
CA ILE A 65 -10.69 7.35 6.74
C ILE A 65 -9.67 7.85 7.75
N ASP A 66 -10.14 8.53 8.78
CA ASP A 66 -9.31 8.98 9.90
C ASP A 66 -9.10 7.83 10.89
N LEU A 67 -7.83 7.47 11.07
CA LEU A 67 -7.33 6.51 12.04
C LEU A 67 -6.16 7.11 12.83
N ARG A 68 -6.10 8.44 13.02
CA ARG A 68 -4.93 9.10 13.65
C ARG A 68 -4.63 8.57 15.06
N TRP A 69 -5.66 8.10 15.76
CA TRP A 69 -5.55 7.38 17.03
C TRP A 69 -4.59 6.17 16.97
N LEU A 70 -4.47 5.49 15.82
CA LEU A 70 -3.53 4.38 15.65
C LEU A 70 -2.08 4.88 15.70
N GLY A 71 -1.79 6.05 15.12
CA GLY A 71 -0.47 6.66 15.17
C GLY A 71 -0.10 7.23 16.53
N GLU A 72 -1.09 7.64 17.32
CA GLU A 72 -0.91 8.08 18.70
C GLU A 72 -0.38 6.93 19.57
N ILE A 73 -0.99 5.75 19.48
CA ILE A 73 -0.59 4.56 20.27
C ILE A 73 0.60 3.80 19.68
N SER A 74 0.92 4.01 18.41
CA SER A 74 2.04 3.33 17.73
C SER A 74 3.39 3.80 18.26
N THR A 75 4.41 2.96 18.15
CA THR A 75 5.83 3.32 18.35
C THR A 75 6.63 3.36 17.05
N SER A 76 5.96 3.15 15.92
CA SER A 76 6.55 3.12 14.58
C SER A 76 7.17 4.45 14.18
N LEU A 77 8.31 4.41 13.49
CA LEU A 77 8.90 5.59 12.86
C LEU A 77 8.01 6.21 11.77
N LEU A 78 7.04 5.45 11.25
CA LEU A 78 6.06 5.97 10.28
C LEU A 78 5.20 7.09 10.88
N THR A 79 4.95 7.07 12.19
CA THR A 79 4.04 8.01 12.87
C THR A 79 4.78 8.95 13.83
N LYS A 80 5.99 8.61 14.29
CA LYS A 80 6.82 9.48 15.14
C LYS A 80 7.64 10.45 14.31
N LYS A 81 7.05 11.60 13.93
CA LYS A 81 7.60 12.60 13.00
C LYS A 81 8.95 13.21 13.43
N ASP A 82 9.20 13.31 14.73
CA ASP A 82 10.41 13.96 15.27
C ASP A 82 11.67 13.10 15.21
N ILE A 83 11.54 11.82 14.83
CA ILE A 83 12.67 10.89 14.74
C ILE A 83 13.19 10.85 13.31
N GLU A 84 14.50 11.00 13.13
CA GLU A 84 15.12 10.89 11.82
C GLU A 84 15.06 9.45 11.27
N ILE A 85 14.79 9.32 9.97
CA ILE A 85 14.81 8.02 9.31
C ILE A 85 16.25 7.65 8.93
N PRO A 86 16.81 6.55 9.48
CA PRO A 86 18.18 6.17 9.20
C PRO A 86 18.36 5.75 7.74
N GLU A 87 19.54 6.07 7.19
CA GLU A 87 19.97 5.49 5.92
C GLU A 87 20.08 3.97 6.04
N THR A 88 19.57 3.28 5.02
CA THR A 88 19.73 1.83 4.86
C THR A 88 20.60 1.61 3.64
N LYS A 89 21.78 1.01 3.86
CA LYS A 89 22.64 0.56 2.75
C LYS A 89 22.01 -0.63 2.05
N ILE A 90 22.28 -0.80 0.76
CA ILE A 90 21.62 -1.82 -0.07
C ILE A 90 22.00 -3.23 0.39
N GLU A 91 23.27 -3.44 0.73
CA GLU A 91 23.81 -4.73 1.19
C GLU A 91 23.08 -5.18 2.47
N GLU A 92 22.66 -4.22 3.30
CA GLU A 92 21.95 -4.52 4.53
C GLU A 92 20.49 -4.89 4.30
N LEU A 93 19.87 -4.54 3.16
CA LEU A 93 18.44 -4.79 2.92
C LEU A 93 18.09 -6.28 3.00
N PHE A 94 19.03 -7.12 2.54
CA PHE A 94 18.88 -8.56 2.41
C PHE A 94 19.60 -9.36 3.50
N ASP A 95 20.33 -8.68 4.39
CA ASP A 95 20.85 -9.27 5.62
C ASP A 95 19.68 -9.61 6.56
N GLN A 96 19.57 -10.88 6.96
CA GLN A 96 18.42 -11.36 7.75
C GLN A 96 18.37 -10.74 9.16
N GLU A 97 19.50 -10.64 9.86
CA GLU A 97 19.53 -10.12 11.23
C GLU A 97 19.23 -8.62 11.25
N LYS A 98 19.83 -7.87 10.32
CA LYS A 98 19.53 -6.45 10.13
C LYS A 98 18.09 -6.24 9.66
N ALA A 99 17.53 -7.14 8.84
CA ALA A 99 16.13 -7.07 8.46
C ALA A 99 15.19 -7.29 9.66
N ARG A 100 15.47 -8.29 10.52
CA ARG A 100 14.70 -8.55 11.75
C ARG A 100 14.70 -7.34 12.69
N SER A 101 15.84 -6.69 12.89
CA SER A 101 15.91 -5.50 13.77
C SER A 101 15.22 -4.27 13.16
N ARG A 102 15.24 -4.10 11.83
CA ARG A 102 14.57 -2.97 11.17
C ARG A 102 13.06 -3.11 11.07
N ILE A 103 12.53 -4.31 10.88
CA ILE A 103 11.10 -4.50 10.57
C ILE A 103 10.19 -3.93 11.67
N LEU A 104 10.60 -4.08 12.93
CA LEU A 104 9.87 -3.58 14.09
C LEU A 104 9.86 -2.05 14.18
N ARG A 105 10.81 -1.35 13.54
CA ARG A 105 10.82 0.13 13.48
C ARG A 105 9.67 0.68 12.63
N TRP A 106 9.15 -0.14 11.71
CA TRP A 106 8.06 0.22 10.79
C TRP A 106 6.72 -0.40 11.19
N TRP A 107 6.68 -1.04 12.37
CA TRP A 107 5.54 -1.81 12.83
C TRP A 107 4.54 -0.89 13.55
N ASP A 108 3.43 -0.62 12.88
CA ASP A 108 2.25 -0.07 13.54
C ASP A 108 1.39 -1.22 14.09
N PRO A 109 0.96 -1.16 15.36
CA PRO A 109 0.31 -2.29 16.02
C PRO A 109 -0.98 -2.68 15.30
N CYS A 110 -1.06 -3.94 14.86
CA CYS A 110 -2.24 -4.52 14.22
C CYS A 110 -2.75 -3.76 12.98
N ARG A 111 -1.89 -2.95 12.33
CA ARG A 111 -2.32 -2.00 11.28
C ARG A 111 -3.10 -2.68 10.16
N ASN A 112 -2.56 -3.73 9.54
CA ASN A 112 -3.23 -4.34 8.39
C ASN A 112 -4.59 -4.94 8.79
N ALA A 113 -4.72 -5.50 9.99
CA ALA A 113 -6.00 -6.01 10.50
C ALA A 113 -7.01 -4.87 10.67
N ILE A 114 -6.60 -3.74 11.27
CA ILE A 114 -7.46 -2.56 11.44
C ILE A 114 -7.92 -2.01 10.07
N LEU A 115 -6.99 -1.89 9.11
CA LEU A 115 -7.31 -1.43 7.75
C LEU A 115 -8.34 -2.35 7.08
N ILE A 116 -8.15 -3.67 7.19
CA ILE A 116 -9.09 -4.66 6.67
C ILE A 116 -10.46 -4.53 7.34
N LEU A 117 -10.50 -4.38 8.67
CA LEU A 117 -11.76 -4.24 9.41
C LEU A 117 -12.52 -2.97 9.04
N VAL A 118 -11.81 -1.86 8.78
CA VAL A 118 -12.42 -0.62 8.26
C VAL A 118 -13.06 -0.86 6.89
N ALA A 119 -12.36 -1.53 5.97
CA ALA A 119 -12.91 -1.86 4.66
C ALA A 119 -14.09 -2.84 4.75
N LEU A 120 -14.01 -3.82 5.64
CA LEU A 120 -15.06 -4.80 5.88
C LEU A 120 -16.32 -4.16 6.45
N ALA A 121 -16.19 -3.29 7.44
CA ALA A 121 -17.31 -2.53 7.99
C ALA A 121 -17.98 -1.66 6.92
N HIS A 122 -17.18 -1.08 6.01
CA HIS A 122 -17.74 -0.33 4.88
C HIS A 122 -18.45 -1.24 3.87
N ALA A 123 -17.87 -2.41 3.54
CA ALA A 123 -18.47 -3.40 2.65
C ALA A 123 -19.85 -3.86 3.19
N GLU A 124 -19.93 -4.19 4.47
CA GLU A 124 -21.18 -4.63 5.08
C GLU A 124 -22.22 -3.51 5.17
N SER A 125 -21.79 -2.27 5.44
CA SER A 125 -22.71 -1.13 5.40
C SER A 125 -23.33 -0.93 4.00
N LEU A 126 -22.57 -1.19 2.93
CA LEU A 126 -23.09 -1.15 1.55
C LEU A 126 -24.03 -2.32 1.25
N ASP A 127 -23.75 -3.52 1.78
CA ASP A 127 -24.64 -4.67 1.65
C ASP A 127 -25.97 -4.42 2.37
N ILE A 128 -25.93 -3.96 3.63
CA ILE A 128 -27.15 -3.62 4.40
C ILE A 128 -27.97 -2.54 3.71
N LYS A 129 -27.31 -1.52 3.16
CA LYS A 129 -28.00 -0.36 2.58
C LYS A 129 -28.56 -0.62 1.17
N TYR A 130 -27.84 -1.40 0.35
CA TYR A 130 -28.12 -1.52 -1.09
C TYR A 130 -28.23 -2.97 -1.58
N GLY A 131 -27.97 -3.97 -0.75
CA GLY A 131 -27.94 -5.39 -1.13
C GLY A 131 -26.78 -5.75 -2.06
N ILE A 132 -25.69 -4.97 -2.04
CA ILE A 132 -24.52 -5.20 -2.91
C ILE A 132 -23.33 -5.58 -2.04
N LYS A 133 -22.82 -6.81 -2.26
CA LYS A 133 -21.60 -7.29 -1.60
C LYS A 133 -20.35 -6.75 -2.27
N TYR A 134 -19.41 -6.29 -1.45
CA TYR A 134 -18.08 -5.85 -1.87
C TYR A 134 -17.01 -6.75 -1.25
N ASP A 135 -16.10 -7.26 -2.07
CA ASP A 135 -14.90 -7.92 -1.56
C ASP A 135 -13.80 -6.89 -1.27
N VAL A 136 -12.97 -7.20 -0.29
CA VAL A 136 -11.88 -6.32 0.16
C VAL A 136 -10.57 -6.77 -0.49
N TYR A 137 -9.86 -5.84 -1.10
CA TYR A 137 -8.57 -6.09 -1.74
C TYR A 137 -7.48 -5.26 -1.05
N ILE A 138 -6.37 -5.91 -0.71
CA ILE A 138 -5.23 -5.27 -0.06
C ILE A 138 -3.93 -5.64 -0.78
N GLY A 139 -3.16 -4.64 -1.21
CA GLY A 139 -1.90 -4.84 -1.94
C GLY A 139 -0.69 -5.14 -1.05
N ILE A 140 -0.84 -6.03 -0.06
CA ILE A 140 0.29 -6.48 0.76
C ILE A 140 1.10 -7.56 0.04
N ARG A 141 2.38 -7.64 0.39
CA ARG A 141 3.35 -8.59 -0.12
C ARG A 141 4.14 -9.21 1.04
N ARG A 142 4.47 -10.49 0.93
CA ARG A 142 5.38 -11.13 1.88
C ARG A 142 6.79 -10.58 1.69
N GLU A 143 7.22 -9.74 2.63
CA GLU A 143 8.52 -9.07 2.55
C GLU A 143 9.67 -10.08 2.71
N THR A 144 10.71 -9.94 1.89
CA THR A 144 11.96 -10.73 1.96
C THR A 144 13.11 -9.86 2.48
N PRO A 145 14.03 -10.42 3.28
CA PRO A 145 14.11 -11.81 3.71
C PRO A 145 13.27 -12.14 4.96
N VAL A 146 12.71 -11.14 5.63
CA VAL A 146 11.92 -11.30 6.87
C VAL A 146 10.53 -10.71 6.64
N ALA A 147 9.50 -11.54 6.80
CA ALA A 147 8.12 -11.13 6.67
C ALA A 147 7.55 -10.64 8.01
N MET A 148 6.74 -9.58 7.95
CA MET A 148 5.79 -9.26 9.02
C MET A 148 4.68 -10.32 9.05
N LYS A 149 4.16 -10.64 10.23
CA LYS A 149 3.14 -11.69 10.39
C LYS A 149 1.82 -11.34 9.68
N ASP A 150 1.50 -10.05 9.57
CA ASP A 150 0.28 -9.56 8.90
C ASP A 150 0.47 -9.32 7.39
N ASN A 151 1.58 -9.82 6.83
CA ASN A 151 1.92 -9.78 5.41
C ASN A 151 2.00 -11.20 4.79
N THR A 152 1.36 -12.22 5.39
CA THR A 152 1.47 -13.61 4.95
C THR A 152 0.13 -14.21 4.49
N PRO A 153 0.16 -15.28 3.65
CA PRO A 153 -1.06 -15.99 3.26
C PRO A 153 -1.89 -16.48 4.44
N GLU A 154 -1.23 -16.95 5.52
CA GLU A 154 -1.90 -17.43 6.73
C GLU A 154 -2.69 -16.32 7.43
N PHE A 155 -2.16 -15.09 7.44
CA PHE A 155 -2.90 -13.93 7.96
C PHE A 155 -4.17 -13.68 7.15
N ILE A 156 -4.10 -13.73 5.82
CA ILE A 156 -5.28 -13.57 4.96
C ILE A 156 -6.30 -14.69 5.18
N GLU A 157 -5.86 -15.93 5.38
CA GLU A 157 -6.75 -17.05 5.72
C GLU A 157 -7.48 -16.81 7.05
N ILE A 158 -6.74 -16.40 8.09
CA ILE A 158 -7.31 -16.08 9.41
C ILE A 158 -8.30 -14.92 9.30
N MET A 159 -7.96 -13.86 8.58
CA MET A 159 -8.87 -12.72 8.40
C MET A 159 -10.14 -13.14 7.64
N ASN A 160 -10.05 -14.05 6.66
CA ASN A 160 -11.25 -14.59 5.99
C ASN A 160 -12.12 -15.45 6.91
N LYS A 161 -11.55 -16.15 7.89
CA LYS A 161 -12.33 -16.84 8.94
C LYS A 161 -13.01 -15.82 9.87
N LEU A 162 -12.30 -14.75 10.23
CA LEU A 162 -12.85 -13.66 11.04
C LEU A 162 -14.04 -12.98 10.35
N VAL A 163 -13.97 -12.75 9.03
CA VAL A 163 -15.06 -12.12 8.24
C VAL A 163 -16.41 -12.79 8.47
N GLU A 164 -16.46 -14.12 8.50
CA GLU A 164 -17.71 -14.88 8.67
C GLU A 164 -18.32 -14.71 10.07
N HIS A 165 -17.55 -14.21 11.04
CA HIS A 165 -18.00 -13.97 12.42
C HIS A 165 -18.09 -12.48 12.78
N ALA A 166 -17.33 -11.63 12.09
CA ALA A 166 -17.30 -10.19 12.30
C ALA A 166 -18.40 -9.45 11.53
N THR A 167 -19.06 -10.13 10.58
CA THR A 167 -20.18 -9.61 9.80
C THR A 167 -21.43 -10.45 10.06
N HIS A 168 -22.60 -9.84 9.95
CA HIS A 168 -23.89 -10.48 10.21
C HIS A 168 -24.27 -11.49 9.13
N TYR A 169 -24.05 -11.15 7.86
CA TYR A 169 -24.44 -12.01 6.73
C TYR A 169 -23.33 -12.92 6.21
N GLY A 170 -22.08 -12.65 6.57
CA GLY A 170 -20.93 -13.37 6.02
C GLY A 170 -20.82 -13.27 4.49
N GLY A 171 -19.97 -14.15 3.94
CA GLY A 171 -19.82 -14.29 2.49
C GLY A 171 -19.11 -13.13 1.81
N TYR A 172 -18.35 -12.31 2.55
CA TYR A 172 -17.35 -11.38 2.00
C TYR A 172 -15.99 -12.08 1.92
N LYS A 173 -15.11 -11.63 1.03
CA LYS A 173 -13.74 -12.17 0.95
C LYS A 173 -12.69 -11.06 0.99
N ILE A 174 -11.56 -11.39 1.61
CA ILE A 174 -10.36 -10.57 1.62
C ILE A 174 -9.35 -11.20 0.68
N HIS A 175 -8.86 -10.41 -0.27
CA HIS A 175 -7.88 -10.82 -1.27
C HIS A 175 -6.60 -10.01 -1.14
N ALA A 176 -5.46 -10.71 -1.18
CA ALA A 176 -4.14 -10.12 -1.32
C ALA A 176 -3.45 -10.70 -2.57
N PRO A 177 -3.83 -10.26 -3.79
CA PRO A 177 -3.41 -10.91 -5.03
C PRO A 177 -1.90 -10.85 -5.29
N LEU A 178 -1.19 -9.94 -4.62
CA LEU A 178 0.26 -9.75 -4.79
C LEU A 178 1.09 -10.46 -3.71
N ILE A 179 0.46 -11.19 -2.78
CA ILE A 179 1.11 -11.59 -1.52
C ILE A 179 2.34 -12.48 -1.70
N THR A 180 2.37 -13.27 -2.77
CA THR A 180 3.46 -14.20 -3.11
C THR A 180 4.43 -13.65 -4.15
N LEU A 181 4.19 -12.46 -4.70
CA LEU A 181 5.04 -11.89 -5.74
C LEU A 181 6.28 -11.25 -5.12
N ASP A 182 7.40 -11.32 -5.83
CA ASP A 182 8.54 -10.45 -5.56
C ASP A 182 8.31 -9.05 -6.11
N LYS A 183 9.06 -8.07 -5.60
CA LYS A 183 8.79 -6.66 -5.89
C LYS A 183 9.04 -6.30 -7.35
N ASP A 184 10.02 -6.92 -8.01
CA ASP A 184 10.24 -6.77 -9.46
C ASP A 184 9.04 -7.30 -10.26
N LYS A 185 8.41 -8.41 -9.81
CA LYS A 185 7.21 -8.97 -10.44
C LYS A 185 6.00 -8.07 -10.27
N VAL A 186 5.86 -7.41 -9.12
CA VAL A 186 4.83 -6.39 -8.89
C VAL A 186 5.02 -5.21 -9.84
N VAL A 187 6.27 -4.77 -10.07
CA VAL A 187 6.56 -3.70 -11.04
C VAL A 187 6.26 -4.15 -12.47
N LYS A 188 6.66 -5.37 -12.88
CA LYS A 188 6.31 -5.92 -14.21
C LYS A 188 4.81 -5.98 -14.43
N LEU A 189 4.07 -6.53 -13.46
CA LEU A 189 2.62 -6.60 -13.51
C LEU A 189 2.00 -5.19 -13.62
N GLY A 190 2.46 -4.23 -12.83
CA GLY A 190 1.93 -2.88 -12.91
C GLY A 190 2.22 -2.20 -14.24
N GLU A 191 3.36 -2.48 -14.88
CA GLU A 191 3.71 -1.94 -16.19
C GLU A 191 2.79 -2.52 -17.27
N GLU A 192 2.56 -3.84 -17.24
CA GLU A 192 1.60 -4.51 -18.13
C GLU A 192 0.18 -3.92 -17.97
N LEU A 193 -0.20 -3.58 -16.73
CA LEU A 193 -1.47 -2.96 -16.41
C LEU A 193 -1.49 -1.43 -16.58
N LYS A 194 -0.39 -0.82 -17.04
CA LYS A 194 -0.22 0.63 -17.26
C LYS A 194 -0.43 1.48 -16.00
N VAL A 195 0.09 1.03 -14.87
CA VAL A 195 0.14 1.81 -13.63
C VAL A 195 0.92 3.11 -13.87
N PRO A 196 0.37 4.29 -13.55
CA PRO A 196 1.06 5.55 -13.74
C PRO A 196 2.07 5.78 -12.60
N TRP A 197 3.26 5.19 -12.74
CA TRP A 197 4.28 5.14 -11.69
C TRP A 197 4.69 6.49 -11.09
N LYS A 198 4.52 7.61 -11.83
CA LYS A 198 4.74 8.98 -11.33
C LYS A 198 3.80 9.38 -10.19
N TYR A 199 2.65 8.73 -10.07
CA TYR A 199 1.67 8.93 -8.99
C TYR A 199 1.72 7.79 -7.96
N THR A 200 2.93 7.27 -7.69
CA THR A 200 3.15 6.29 -6.63
C THR A 200 4.24 6.76 -5.67
N TYR A 201 4.02 6.60 -4.38
CA TYR A 201 4.93 7.06 -3.32
C TYR A 201 5.35 5.93 -2.40
N SER A 202 6.66 5.76 -2.19
CA SER A 202 7.20 4.65 -1.38
C SER A 202 8.15 5.13 -0.28
N CYS A 203 8.41 6.42 -0.18
CA CYS A 203 9.37 6.90 0.81
C CYS A 203 8.83 6.75 2.22
N TYR A 204 9.61 6.21 3.17
CA TYR A 204 9.26 6.22 4.59
C TYR A 204 9.62 7.52 5.32
N ARG A 205 10.43 8.40 4.72
CA ARG A 205 10.80 9.66 5.35
C ARG A 205 9.65 10.67 5.31
N GLY A 206 8.94 10.75 4.18
CA GLY A 206 7.99 11.84 3.91
C GLY A 206 8.65 13.22 4.01
N GLY A 207 7.84 14.26 3.88
CA GLY A 207 8.20 15.65 4.20
C GLY A 207 9.36 16.19 3.37
N LEU A 208 9.46 15.78 2.11
CA LEU A 208 10.38 16.38 1.13
C LEU A 208 9.64 17.26 0.12
N GLY A 209 8.30 17.27 0.17
CA GLY A 209 7.49 18.05 -0.74
C GLY A 209 7.46 17.44 -2.14
N PHE A 210 7.37 18.29 -3.14
CA PHE A 210 7.11 17.91 -4.52
C PHE A 210 8.07 18.62 -5.46
N ALA A 211 8.52 17.90 -6.49
CA ALA A 211 9.24 18.45 -7.62
C ALA A 211 8.27 18.68 -8.79
N GLU A 212 8.62 19.61 -9.66
CA GLU A 212 7.99 19.76 -10.97
C GLU A 212 8.88 19.09 -12.01
N VAL A 213 8.32 18.10 -12.72
CA VAL A 213 9.02 17.34 -13.76
C VAL A 213 8.11 17.31 -14.98
N GLU A 214 8.57 17.91 -16.08
CA GLU A 214 7.80 17.96 -17.34
C GLU A 214 6.38 18.57 -17.15
N GLY A 215 6.26 19.60 -16.31
CA GLY A 215 4.99 20.26 -15.99
C GLY A 215 4.08 19.48 -15.04
N GLU A 216 4.55 18.35 -14.50
CA GLU A 216 3.81 17.51 -13.58
C GLU A 216 4.40 17.59 -12.18
N LYS A 217 3.51 17.68 -11.18
CA LYS A 217 3.89 17.67 -9.77
C LYS A 217 4.08 16.22 -9.30
N ILE A 218 5.29 15.88 -8.87
CA ILE A 218 5.70 14.54 -8.43
C ILE A 218 6.25 14.60 -7.00
N PRO A 219 5.85 13.72 -6.08
CA PRO A 219 6.38 13.72 -4.72
C PRO A 219 7.87 13.33 -4.71
N ILE A 220 8.64 13.96 -3.82
CA ILE A 220 10.08 13.72 -3.71
C ILE A 220 10.33 12.53 -2.77
N HIS A 221 11.06 11.53 -3.29
CA HIS A 221 11.54 10.40 -2.51
C HIS A 221 12.91 10.70 -1.92
N CYS A 222 13.17 10.25 -0.70
CA CYS A 222 14.45 10.55 -0.05
C CYS A 222 15.64 9.87 -0.74
N GLY A 223 15.47 8.62 -1.19
CA GLY A 223 16.52 7.83 -1.84
C GLY A 223 17.42 7.03 -0.89
N TRP A 224 17.39 7.29 0.43
CA TRP A 224 18.23 6.56 1.41
C TRP A 224 17.47 5.61 2.33
N CYS A 225 16.15 5.78 2.52
CA CYS A 225 15.38 4.89 3.39
C CYS A 225 15.22 3.50 2.75
N SER A 226 15.02 2.48 3.57
CA SER A 226 14.89 1.09 3.12
C SER A 226 13.86 0.91 2.00
N ASN A 227 12.71 1.58 2.06
CA ASN A 227 11.67 1.42 1.04
C ASN A 227 11.96 2.16 -0.27
N CYS A 228 12.68 3.31 -0.23
CA CYS A 228 13.22 3.94 -1.43
C CYS A 228 14.24 3.03 -2.13
N ARG A 229 15.16 2.43 -1.38
CA ARG A 229 16.14 1.49 -1.93
C ARG A 229 15.46 0.27 -2.56
N ARG A 230 14.48 -0.32 -1.87
CA ARG A 230 13.69 -1.46 -2.40
C ARG A 230 12.94 -1.09 -3.67
N ARG A 231 12.40 0.14 -3.76
CA ARG A 231 11.78 0.63 -4.99
C ARG A 231 12.80 0.70 -6.13
N MET A 232 13.93 1.39 -5.93
CA MET A 232 14.98 1.52 -6.96
C MET A 232 15.43 0.14 -7.48
N LEU A 233 15.66 -0.82 -6.59
CA LEU A 233 16.04 -2.19 -6.95
C LEU A 233 14.94 -2.88 -7.74
N ALA A 234 13.68 -2.83 -7.30
CA ALA A 234 12.58 -3.47 -7.99
C ALA A 234 12.39 -2.97 -9.42
N PHE A 235 12.48 -1.65 -9.65
CA PHE A 235 12.41 -1.08 -10.99
C PHE A 235 13.62 -1.50 -11.85
N LYS A 236 14.83 -1.50 -11.28
CA LYS A 236 16.05 -1.96 -11.95
C LYS A 236 15.96 -3.44 -12.35
N GLU A 237 15.59 -4.31 -11.42
CA GLU A 237 15.40 -5.76 -11.63
C GLU A 237 14.26 -6.06 -12.61
N ALA A 238 13.26 -5.16 -12.65
CA ALA A 238 12.18 -5.25 -13.59
C ALA A 238 12.53 -4.76 -15.00
N ASN A 239 13.70 -4.13 -15.18
CA ASN A 239 14.10 -3.45 -16.40
C ASN A 239 13.08 -2.39 -16.85
N ILE A 240 12.50 -1.67 -15.89
CA ILE A 240 11.52 -0.60 -16.09
C ILE A 240 12.08 0.69 -15.51
N LYS A 241 11.93 1.80 -16.23
CA LYS A 241 12.40 3.11 -15.76
C LYS A 241 11.57 3.56 -14.56
N ASP A 242 12.21 3.85 -13.44
CA ASP A 242 11.56 4.49 -12.29
C ASP A 242 11.40 6.01 -12.56
N PRO A 243 10.18 6.55 -12.63
CA PRO A 243 9.99 7.99 -12.85
C PRO A 243 10.06 8.83 -11.56
N SER A 244 10.39 8.23 -10.41
CA SER A 244 10.46 8.96 -9.14
C SER A 244 11.57 10.00 -9.15
N TYR A 245 11.29 11.14 -8.52
CA TYR A 245 12.32 12.13 -8.22
C TYR A 245 12.95 11.82 -6.87
N TYR A 246 14.25 11.51 -6.84
CA TYR A 246 14.96 11.24 -5.59
C TYR A 246 15.86 12.40 -5.17
N PHE A 247 15.77 12.79 -3.90
CA PHE A 247 16.69 13.73 -3.28
C PHE A 247 18.14 13.19 -3.29
N LYS A 248 18.33 11.91 -2.95
CA LYS A 248 19.61 11.20 -3.05
C LYS A 248 19.55 10.14 -4.15
N ASN A 249 20.11 10.45 -5.32
CA ASN A 249 20.02 9.63 -6.54
C ASN A 249 21.01 8.44 -6.63
N SER A 250 21.83 8.17 -5.62
CA SER A 250 22.90 7.18 -5.76
C SER A 250 22.53 5.80 -5.21
N ILE A 251 22.44 4.78 -6.07
CA ILE A 251 22.59 3.35 -5.72
C ILE A 251 24.09 3.11 -5.41
N LYS A 252 24.59 3.68 -4.32
CA LYS A 252 25.93 3.40 -3.79
C LYS A 252 25.78 2.46 -2.61
#